data_AF-A0A7C6XEP6-F1
#
_entry.id   AF-A0A7C6XEP6-F1
#
_cell.length_a   1.000
_cell.length_b   1.000
_cell.length_c   1.000
_cell.angle_alpha   90.00
_cell.angle_beta   90.00
_cell.angle_gamma   90.00
#
_symmetry.space_group_name_H-M   'P 1'
#
loop_
_entity.id
_entity.type
_entity.pdbx_description
1 polymer ?
#
loop_
_entity_poly.entity_id
_entity_poly.type
_entity_poly.pdbx_seq_one_letter_code
_entity_poly.pdbx_strand_id
1 'polypeptide(L)' 'AEIVAKQEGVIAGLEVAALAFALLDAELRFDALAEDGDSVTPCAHSPALLLWVLARVQFRSNHLSVGFWP' A
#
# COMPACT_ATOMS: atom_id res chain seq x y z
N ALA A 1 -7.00 -4.20 -2.93
CA ALA A 1 -5.58 -4.51 -3.14
C ALA A 1 -4.78 -4.16 -1.89
N GLU A 2 -3.58 -4.71 -1.74
CA GLU A 2 -2.71 -4.46 -0.58
C GLU A 2 -1.33 -3.96 -1.05
N ILE A 3 -0.75 -3.03 -0.31
CA ILE A 3 0.62 -2.52 -0.52
C ILE A 3 1.52 -3.17 0.54
N VAL A 4 2.60 -3.82 0.09
CA VAL A 4 3.50 -4.59 0.97
C VAL A 4 4.95 -4.19 0.72
N ALA A 5 5.69 -3.94 1.80
CA ALA A 5 7.14 -3.78 1.75
C ALA A 5 7.82 -5.11 1.44
N LYS A 6 8.62 -5.16 0.36
CA LYS A 6 9.39 -6.35 -0.03
C LYS A 6 10.84 -6.34 0.47
N GLN A 7 11.28 -5.21 1.00
CA GLN A 7 12.64 -4.98 1.46
C GLN A 7 12.58 -4.15 2.75
N GLU A 8 13.71 -4.11 3.46
CA GLU A 8 13.85 -3.30 4.68
C GLU A 8 13.92 -1.82 4.31
N GLY A 9 13.38 -0.96 5.17
CA GLY A 9 13.47 0.49 4.99
C GLY A 9 12.64 1.28 6.00
N VAL A 10 12.48 2.57 5.73
CA VAL A 10 11.62 3.48 6.49
C VAL A 10 10.50 3.95 5.59
N ILE A 11 9.27 3.94 6.09
CA ILE A 11 8.09 4.40 5.35
C ILE A 11 8.14 5.92 5.23
N ALA A 12 7.81 6.44 4.05
CA ALA A 12 7.64 7.86 3.82
C ALA A 12 6.66 8.11 2.67
N GLY A 13 5.96 9.25 2.71
CA GLY A 13 5.14 9.72 1.60
C GLY A 13 3.76 9.08 1.53
N LEU A 14 3.24 8.55 2.64
CA LEU A 14 1.89 7.97 2.69
C LEU A 14 0.81 8.98 2.29
N GLU A 15 0.94 10.25 2.70
CA GLU A 15 0.00 11.31 2.29
C GLU A 15 0.05 11.59 0.79
N VAL A 16 1.25 11.57 0.20
CA VAL A 16 1.44 11.76 -1.24
C VAL A 16 0.81 10.59 -2.01
N ALA A 17 0.99 9.36 -1.52
CA ALA A 17 0.36 8.19 -2.10
C ALA A 17 -1.18 8.27 -2.02
N ALA A 18 -1.73 8.64 -0.87
CA ALA A 18 -3.16 8.82 -0.68
C ALA A 18 -3.73 9.87 -1.65
N LEU A 19 -3.06 11.02 -1.79
CA LEU A 19 -3.46 12.06 -2.72
C LEU A 19 -3.41 11.58 -4.17
N ALA A 20 -2.36 10.84 -4.57
CA ALA A 20 -2.24 10.29 -5.91
C ALA A 20 -3.40 9.34 -6.24
N PHE A 21 -3.78 8.45 -5.31
CA PHE A 21 -4.94 7.58 -5.50
C PHE A 21 -6.26 8.35 -5.57
N ALA A 22 -6.44 9.38 -4.74
CA ALA A 22 -7.63 10.24 -4.79
C ALA A 22 -7.75 11.03 -6.11
N LEU A 23 -6.63 11.43 -6.70
CA LEU A 23 -6.60 12.07 -8.02
C LEU A 23 -6.91 11.11 -9.17
N LEU A 24 -6.59 9.83 -9.01
CA LEU A 24 -6.91 8.79 -10.00
C LEU A 24 -8.40 8.43 -10.00
N ASP A 25 -8.98 8.26 -8.81
CA ASP A 25 -10.40 7.96 -8.62
C ASP A 25 -10.85 8.50 -7.26
N ALA A 26 -11.81 9.41 -7.23
CA ALA A 26 -12.31 10.02 -6.00
C ALA A 26 -13.13 9.04 -5.12
N GLU A 27 -13.57 7.91 -5.68
CA GLU A 27 -14.27 6.87 -4.92
C GLU A 27 -13.31 5.83 -4.30
N LEU A 28 -12.01 5.89 -4.61
CA LEU A 28 -11.00 5.05 -3.99
C LEU A 28 -10.83 5.37 -2.51
N ARG A 29 -10.73 4.32 -1.70
CA ARG A 29 -10.31 4.43 -0.30
C ARG A 29 -8.90 3.92 -0.14
N PHE A 30 -8.04 4.77 0.43
CA PHE A 30 -6.68 4.44 0.84
C PHE A 30 -6.63 4.43 2.36
N ASP A 31 -6.45 3.24 2.94
CA ASP A 31 -6.35 3.03 4.38
C ASP A 31 -4.89 2.71 4.74
N ALA A 32 -4.14 3.72 5.21
CA ALA A 32 -2.79 3.50 5.73
C ALA A 32 -2.85 2.67 7.03
N LEU A 33 -2.02 1.64 7.11
CA LEU A 33 -1.89 0.72 8.26
C LEU A 33 -0.54 0.87 8.98
N ALA A 34 0.27 1.81 8.53
CA ALA A 34 1.54 2.21 9.11
C ALA A 34 1.66 3.74 9.01
N GLU A 35 2.68 4.31 9.65
CA GLU A 35 2.94 5.74 9.70
C GLU A 35 4.26 6.09 8.99
N ASP A 36 4.35 7.32 8.48
CA ASP A 36 5.63 7.84 7.96
C ASP A 36 6.66 7.88 9.11
N GLY A 37 7.84 7.32 8.87
CA GLY A 37 8.87 7.13 9.90
C GLY A 37 8.91 5.72 10.50
N ASP A 38 7.89 4.89 10.29
CA ASP A 38 7.93 3.48 10.71
C ASP A 38 9.03 2.71 9.97
N SER A 39 9.76 1.88 10.71
CA SER A 39 10.71 0.94 10.12
C SER A 39 10.00 -0.33 9.68
N VAL A 40 10.27 -0.77 8.46
CA VAL A 40 9.73 -2.00 7.88
C VAL A 40 10.85 -3.00 7.64
N THR A 41 10.59 -4.27 7.91
CA THR A 41 11.48 -5.39 7.57
C THR A 41 10.75 -6.36 6.64
N PRO A 42 11.45 -6.98 5.67
CA PRO A 42 10.82 -7.87 4.71
C PRO A 42 10.40 -9.17 5.39
N CYS A 43 9.16 -9.60 5.14
CA CYS A 43 8.65 -10.86 5.66
C CYS A 43 9.30 -12.05 4.92
N ALA A 44 10.22 -12.75 5.57
CA ALA A 44 10.70 -14.05 5.11
C ALA A 44 9.66 -15.13 5.46
N HIS A 45 8.86 -15.55 4.48
CA HIS A 45 8.01 -16.76 4.49
C HIS A 45 7.58 -17.27 5.88
N SER A 46 6.54 -16.71 6.49
CA SER A 46 5.84 -17.36 7.61
C SER A 46 4.37 -17.61 7.24
N PRO A 47 3.84 -18.83 7.38
CA PRO A 47 2.45 -19.18 7.04
C PRO A 47 1.42 -18.73 8.11
N ALA A 48 1.82 -17.95 9.11
CA ALA A 48 0.91 -17.42 10.13
C ALA A 48 1.28 -15.98 10.52
N LEU A 49 0.39 -15.05 10.18
CA LEU A 49 0.15 -13.77 10.86
C LEU A 49 1.37 -12.88 11.17
N LEU A 50 1.83 -12.11 10.18
CA LEU A 50 2.30 -10.72 10.30
C LEU A 50 2.75 -10.22 8.92
N LEU A 51 1.76 -10.04 8.02
CA LEU A 51 1.98 -9.35 6.76
C LEU A 51 1.98 -7.85 7.10
N TRP A 52 3.12 -7.16 6.99
CA TRP A 52 3.18 -5.70 7.11
C TRP A 52 2.57 -5.07 5.86
N VAL A 53 1.24 -5.16 5.78
CA VAL A 53 0.45 -4.39 4.83
C VAL A 53 0.61 -2.94 5.24
N LEU A 54 1.22 -2.11 4.38
CA LEU A 54 1.44 -0.70 4.66
C LEU A 54 0.17 0.10 4.45
N ALA A 55 -0.63 -0.32 3.47
CA ALA A 55 -1.91 0.28 3.18
C ALA A 55 -2.83 -0.71 2.46
N ARG A 56 -4.13 -0.53 2.65
CA ARG A 56 -5.18 -1.17 1.86
C ARG A 56 -5.80 -0.17 0.91
N VAL A 57 -6.06 -0.65 -0.30
CA VAL A 57 -6.76 0.13 -1.32
C VAL A 57 -8.05 -0.59 -1.70
N GLN A 58 -9.20 0.04 -1.45
CA GLN A 58 -10.52 -0.49 -1.78
C GLN A 58 -11.14 0.26 -2.96
N PHE A 59 -11.54 -0.50 -3.97
CA PHE A 59 -12.20 -0.02 -5.18
C PHE A 59 -13.67 -0.43 -5.16
N ARG A 60 -14.55 0.42 -5.71
CA ARG A 60 -16.01 0.19 -5.68
C ARG A 60 -16.53 -0.70 -6.82
N SER A 61 -15.81 -0.79 -7.94
CA SER A 61 -16.21 -1.58 -9.11
C SER A 61 -15.01 -2.39 -9.64
N ASN A 62 -15.29 -3.65 -10.00
CA ASN A 62 -14.34 -4.76 -10.03
C ASN A 62 -13.38 -4.78 -11.27
N HIS A 63 -12.85 -3.64 -11.70
CA HIS A 63 -11.99 -3.57 -12.88
C HIS A 63 -10.70 -2.81 -12.60
N LEU A 64 -9.56 -3.51 -12.59
CA LEU A 64 -8.23 -2.89 -12.55
C LEU A 64 -7.29 -3.53 -13.56
N SER A 65 -6.84 -2.69 -14.48
CA SER A 65 -5.65 -2.92 -15.30
C SER A 65 -4.53 -2.12 -14.66
N VAL A 66 -3.67 -2.77 -13.88
CA VAL A 66 -2.44 -2.12 -13.37
C VAL A 66 -1.41 -2.18 -14.49
N GLY A 67 -1.21 -1.04 -15.17
CA GLY A 67 -0.16 -0.88 -16.17
C GLY A 67 1.19 -0.63 -15.50
N PHE A 68 2.17 -1.45 -15.82
CA PHE A 68 3.57 -1.27 -15.45
C PHE A 68 4.23 -0.40 -16.54
N TRP A 69 4.65 0.82 -16.21
CA TRP A 69 5.48 1.64 -17.10
C TRP A 69 6.96 1.42 -16.75
N PRO A 70 7.85 1.24 -17.75
CA PRO A 70 9.28 1.05 -17.56
C PRO A 70 9.98 2.30 -17.03
#